data_AF-A0A2P4YG01-F1
#
_entry.id   AF-A0A2P4YG01-F1
#
_cell.length_a   1.000
_cell.length_b   1.000
_cell.length_c   1.000
_cell.angle_alpha   90.00
_cell.angle_beta   90.00
_cell.angle_gamma   90.00
#
_symmetry.space_group_name_H-M   'P 1'
#
loop_
_entity.id
_entity.type
_entity.pdbx_description
1 polymer ?
#
loop_
_entity_poly.entity_id
_entity_poly.type
_entity_poly.pdbx_seq_one_letter_code
_entity_poly.pdbx_strand_id
1 'polypeptide(L)'
;MSTACWTASRGVSDALTSRSFHRGGAQHVNGRDGLTLRWIFDRGARNMSTTNKGFNYIFITSRGDRKVSKALSGYDSETNVNALDLKPFDTETQGMESVKYNLSQHVLDILTAYLFLHYPLMNKLQADGQVVRRLESAAANVEASVTELLAWSSHLVVCQAMIPETSQEQTTTPITEQSNQSKIIDHQRSVIDQLMGHIKREDERMDN
;
A
#
# COMPACT_ATOMS: atom_id res chain seq x y z
N MET A 1 -3.94 -8.19 25.99
CA MET A 1 -3.66 -6.93 25.28
C MET A 1 -2.26 -6.50 25.65
N SER A 2 -1.29 -6.59 24.72
CA SER A 2 0.11 -6.25 25.01
C SER A 2 0.37 -4.81 24.56
N THR A 3 0.71 -3.92 25.50
CA THR A 3 1.06 -2.54 25.21
C THR A 3 2.58 -2.47 25.08
N ALA A 4 3.09 -2.37 23.86
CA ALA A 4 4.49 -2.04 23.63
C ALA A 4 4.72 -0.58 24.05
N CYS A 5 5.27 -0.38 25.25
CA CYS A 5 5.75 0.91 25.73
C CYS A 5 7.17 1.10 25.19
N TRP A 6 7.35 2.03 24.25
CA TRP A 6 8.67 2.42 23.78
C TRP A 6 9.24 3.42 24.79
N THR A 7 10.16 2.99 25.64
CA THR A 7 10.86 3.88 26.58
C THR A 7 12.05 4.58 25.93
N ALA A 8 12.09 5.90 26.10
CA ALA A 8 13.20 6.84 26.33
C ALA A 8 14.63 6.67 25.71
N SER A 9 14.93 5.71 24.83
CA SER A 9 16.30 5.58 24.28
C SER A 9 16.60 6.50 23.09
N ARG A 10 15.64 7.33 22.64
CA ARG A 10 15.74 8.16 21.43
C ARG A 10 15.34 9.63 21.61
N GLY A 11 15.44 10.17 22.82
CA GLY A 11 15.11 11.58 23.09
C GLY A 11 13.60 11.90 23.07
N VAL A 12 12.74 10.88 23.09
CA VAL A 12 11.30 11.06 23.29
C VAL A 12 11.03 10.98 24.79
N SER A 13 10.78 12.15 25.40
CA SER A 13 10.56 12.30 26.85
C SER A 13 9.24 11.71 27.32
N ASP A 14 8.26 11.60 26.42
CA ASP A 14 6.90 11.19 26.76
C ASP A 14 6.60 9.78 26.24
N ALA A 15 5.98 8.95 27.07
CA ALA A 15 5.56 7.61 26.68
C ALA A 15 4.46 7.68 25.59
N LEU A 16 4.85 7.45 24.34
CA LEU A 16 3.91 7.38 23.23
C LEU A 16 3.20 6.02 23.21
N THR A 17 1.87 6.06 23.25
CA THR A 17 1.05 4.87 23.01
C THR A 17 0.90 4.61 21.50
N SER A 18 0.62 3.38 21.08
CA SER A 18 0.24 3.05 19.68
C SER A 18 -0.86 3.97 19.13
N ARG A 19 -1.79 4.41 19.99
CA ARG A 19 -2.84 5.36 19.64
C ARG A 19 -2.30 6.74 19.22
N SER A 20 -1.15 7.15 19.75
CA SER A 20 -0.49 8.43 19.44
C SER A 20 0.08 8.41 18.02
N PHE A 21 0.70 7.29 17.61
CA PHE A 21 1.18 7.10 16.24
C PHE A 21 0.06 7.16 15.21
N HIS A 22 -1.07 6.51 15.49
CA HIS A 22 -2.22 6.57 14.58
C HIS A 22 -2.80 7.99 14.46
N ARG A 23 -2.74 8.81 15.52
CA ARG A 23 -3.19 10.21 15.48
C ARG A 23 -2.23 11.11 14.71
N GLY A 24 -0.92 10.99 14.98
CA GLY A 24 0.11 11.75 14.28
C GLY A 24 0.15 11.44 12.78
N GLY A 25 0.08 10.15 12.41
CA GLY A 25 0.04 9.73 11.01
C GLY A 25 -1.20 10.25 10.27
N ALA A 26 -2.38 10.16 10.88
CA ALA A 26 -3.61 10.68 10.28
C ALA A 26 -3.57 12.21 10.11
N GLN A 27 -3.08 12.96 11.10
CA GLN A 27 -2.93 14.42 10.99
C GLN A 27 -1.91 14.81 9.92
N HIS A 28 -0.77 14.12 9.88
CA HIS A 28 0.27 14.34 8.88
C HIS A 28 -0.27 14.17 7.46
N VAL A 29 -0.99 13.06 7.23
CA VAL A 29 -1.60 12.78 5.92
C VAL A 29 -2.68 13.80 5.58
N ASN A 30 -3.57 14.13 6.51
CA ASN A 30 -4.65 15.09 6.25
C ASN A 30 -4.14 16.50 5.88
N GLY A 31 -2.90 16.85 6.27
CA GLY A 31 -2.25 18.09 5.89
C GLY A 31 -1.44 18.04 4.58
N ARG A 32 -1.40 16.89 3.88
CA ARG A 32 -0.68 16.75 2.60
C ARG A 32 -1.53 17.26 1.44
N ASP A 33 -0.89 18.01 0.56
CA ASP A 33 -1.47 18.44 -0.71
C ASP A 33 -1.78 17.24 -1.61
N GLY A 34 -2.87 17.34 -2.39
CA GLY A 34 -3.29 16.28 -3.33
C GLY A 34 -4.31 15.27 -2.78
N LEU A 35 -4.58 15.29 -1.46
CA LEU A 35 -5.69 14.54 -0.88
C LEU A 35 -7.00 15.32 -0.95
N THR A 36 -8.06 14.66 -1.40
CA THR A 36 -9.36 15.32 -1.52
C THR A 36 -9.97 15.51 -0.13
N LEU A 37 -10.53 16.69 0.12
CA LEU A 37 -11.36 16.95 1.31
C LEU A 37 -12.45 15.89 1.47
N ARG A 38 -12.96 15.37 0.35
CA ARG A 38 -13.90 14.25 0.28
C ARG A 38 -13.38 13.00 0.98
N TRP A 39 -12.16 12.55 0.68
CA TRP A 39 -11.56 11.38 1.35
C TRP A 39 -11.35 11.64 2.86
N ILE A 40 -10.94 12.85 3.23
CA ILE A 40 -10.72 13.24 4.64
C ILE A 40 -12.03 13.19 5.44
N PHE A 41 -13.12 13.76 4.90
CA PHE A 41 -14.43 13.75 5.57
C PHE A 41 -15.10 12.38 5.52
N ASP A 42 -15.02 11.67 4.39
CA ASP A 42 -15.70 10.39 4.18
C ASP A 42 -14.97 9.19 4.81
N ARG A 43 -13.65 9.29 5.10
CA ARG A 43 -12.86 8.19 5.69
C ARG A 43 -11.93 8.59 6.83
N GLY A 44 -11.28 9.75 6.75
CA GLY A 44 -10.35 10.24 7.77
C GLY A 44 -11.03 10.64 9.10
N ALA A 45 -12.33 10.95 9.06
CA ALA A 45 -13.11 11.32 10.24
C ALA A 45 -13.43 10.09 11.12
N ARG A 46 -12.79 10.02 12.29
CA ARG A 46 -13.00 8.93 13.25
C ARG A 46 -14.45 8.87 13.77
N ASN A 47 -15.15 10.01 13.79
CA ASN A 47 -16.49 10.22 14.35
C ASN A 47 -17.66 9.82 13.43
N MET A 48 -17.45 8.97 12.42
CA MET A 48 -18.54 8.41 11.63
C MET A 48 -19.08 7.11 12.24
N SER A 49 -20.40 6.88 12.08
CA SER A 49 -21.03 5.61 12.42
C SER A 49 -20.41 4.45 11.60
N THR A 50 -20.43 3.24 12.17
CA THR A 50 -19.87 2.04 11.54
C THR A 50 -20.49 1.79 10.15
N THR A 51 -21.78 2.06 10.00
CA THR A 51 -22.53 1.94 8.74
C THR A 51 -22.03 2.92 7.70
N ASN A 52 -21.85 4.21 8.06
CA ASN A 52 -21.37 5.22 7.12
C ASN A 52 -19.94 4.94 6.65
N LYS A 53 -19.10 4.39 7.54
CA LYS A 53 -17.77 3.89 7.15
C LYS A 53 -17.86 2.76 6.14
N GLY A 54 -18.72 1.76 6.37
CA GLY A 54 -18.92 0.65 5.45
C GLY A 54 -19.31 1.09 4.03
N PHE A 55 -20.29 1.98 3.90
CA PHE A 55 -20.70 2.52 2.60
C PHE A 55 -19.57 3.32 1.92
N ASN A 56 -18.83 4.14 2.66
CA ASN A 56 -17.70 4.89 2.10
C ASN A 56 -16.53 3.98 1.64
N TYR A 57 -16.36 2.79 2.22
CA TYR A 57 -15.39 1.79 1.74
C TYR A 57 -15.81 1.13 0.43
N ILE A 58 -17.12 0.97 0.18
CA ILE A 58 -17.67 0.27 -1.00
C ILE A 58 -17.71 1.19 -2.23
N PHE A 59 -17.98 2.49 -2.05
CA PHE A 59 -18.32 3.41 -3.15
C PHE A 59 -17.23 4.43 -3.55
N ILE A 60 -16.09 4.52 -2.85
CA ILE A 60 -15.04 5.52 -3.11
C ILE A 60 -13.68 4.86 -3.37
N THR A 61 -12.92 5.47 -4.29
CA THR A 61 -11.92 4.86 -5.18
C THR A 61 -10.59 4.44 -4.53
N SER A 62 -10.01 3.35 -5.03
CA SER A 62 -8.63 2.88 -4.76
C SER A 62 -7.56 3.96 -4.96
N ARG A 63 -7.87 5.02 -5.74
CA ARG A 63 -6.98 6.15 -6.01
C ARG A 63 -6.70 6.96 -4.75
N GLY A 64 -7.71 7.28 -3.93
CA GLY A 64 -7.52 8.03 -2.69
C GLY A 64 -6.68 7.26 -1.68
N ASP A 65 -6.97 5.96 -1.54
CA ASP A 65 -6.21 5.08 -0.64
C ASP A 65 -4.76 4.93 -1.10
N ARG A 66 -4.50 4.84 -2.42
CA ARG A 66 -3.14 4.81 -2.95
C ARG A 66 -2.37 6.10 -2.61
N LYS A 67 -3.00 7.27 -2.74
CA LYS A 67 -2.38 8.55 -2.37
C LYS A 67 -2.03 8.61 -0.88
N VAL A 68 -2.93 8.12 -0.02
CA VAL A 68 -2.72 8.06 1.43
C VAL A 68 -1.60 7.09 1.80
N SER A 69 -1.57 5.90 1.18
CA SER A 69 -0.50 4.93 1.39
C SER A 69 0.87 5.49 1.00
N LYS A 70 0.96 6.24 -0.10
CA LYS A 70 2.19 6.95 -0.50
C LYS A 70 2.61 7.98 0.53
N ALA A 71 1.68 8.86 0.94
CA ALA A 71 1.93 9.90 1.93
C ALA A 71 2.38 9.32 3.28
N LEU A 72 1.76 8.24 3.75
CA LEU A 72 2.17 7.51 4.96
C LEU A 72 3.54 6.87 4.84
N SER A 73 3.93 6.48 3.63
CA SER A 73 5.24 5.90 3.32
C SER A 73 6.31 6.98 3.07
N GLY A 74 5.96 8.27 3.20
CA GLY A 74 6.87 9.40 3.03
C GLY A 74 7.01 9.92 1.59
N TYR A 75 6.30 9.31 0.62
CA TYR A 75 6.28 9.78 -0.77
C TYR A 75 5.32 10.95 -0.95
N ASP A 76 5.51 11.71 -2.02
CA ASP A 76 4.46 12.62 -2.50
C ASP A 76 3.25 11.81 -3.00
N SER A 77 2.05 12.40 -2.84
CA SER A 77 0.80 11.69 -3.10
C SER A 77 0.61 11.34 -4.58
N GLU A 78 1.21 12.12 -5.48
CA GLU A 78 1.13 11.89 -6.93
C GLU A 78 2.28 11.02 -7.45
N THR A 79 3.44 10.97 -6.78
CA THR A 79 4.62 10.22 -7.23
C THR A 79 4.28 8.80 -7.65
N ASN A 80 4.65 8.39 -8.86
CA ASN A 80 4.53 7.00 -9.25
C ASN A 80 5.60 6.18 -8.51
N VAL A 81 5.16 5.21 -7.71
CA VAL A 81 6.07 4.35 -6.95
C VAL A 81 6.09 3.01 -7.64
N ASN A 82 7.18 2.74 -8.35
CA ASN A 82 7.42 1.44 -8.95
C ASN A 82 8.12 0.55 -7.91
N ALA A 83 7.47 -0.56 -7.57
CA ALA A 83 8.07 -1.55 -6.69
C ALA A 83 9.20 -2.28 -7.41
N LEU A 84 10.28 -2.53 -6.67
CA LEU A 84 11.36 -3.41 -7.12
C LEU A 84 10.84 -4.85 -7.14
N ASP A 85 11.28 -5.64 -8.10
CA ASP A 85 10.84 -7.02 -8.31
C ASP A 85 12.04 -7.88 -8.72
N LEU A 86 11.96 -9.19 -8.49
CA LEU A 86 13.00 -10.15 -8.86
C LEU A 86 12.91 -10.64 -10.31
N LYS A 87 11.96 -10.12 -11.11
CA LYS A 87 11.88 -10.36 -12.56
C LYS A 87 13.21 -10.30 -13.33
N PRO A 88 14.17 -9.42 -12.99
CA PRO A 88 15.46 -9.37 -13.68
C PRO A 88 16.39 -10.55 -13.37
N PHE A 89 16.08 -11.35 -12.34
CA PHE A 89 16.88 -12.50 -11.94
C PHE A 89 16.32 -13.81 -12.51
N ASP A 90 17.08 -14.89 -12.41
CA ASP A 90 16.67 -16.21 -12.90
C ASP A 90 15.55 -16.84 -12.05
N THR A 91 14.98 -17.93 -12.56
CA THR A 91 13.90 -18.67 -11.87
C THR A 91 14.36 -19.38 -10.59
N GLU A 92 15.66 -19.48 -10.35
CA GLU A 92 16.22 -20.10 -9.14
C GLU A 92 16.28 -19.10 -7.98
N THR A 93 16.51 -17.83 -8.29
CA THR A 93 16.40 -16.70 -7.34
C THR A 93 14.96 -16.18 -7.19
N GLN A 94 14.12 -16.34 -8.22
CA GLN A 94 12.67 -16.11 -8.15
C GLN A 94 11.98 -17.33 -7.55
N GLY A 95 11.57 -17.28 -6.28
CA GLY A 95 10.83 -18.40 -5.71
C GLY A 95 11.35 -18.84 -4.36
N MET A 96 11.34 -17.95 -3.38
CA MET A 96 11.13 -18.38 -1.99
C MET A 96 9.66 -18.82 -1.83
N GLU A 97 9.25 -19.84 -2.57
CA GLU A 97 7.87 -20.33 -2.60
C GLU A 97 7.54 -20.93 -1.23
N SER A 98 6.65 -20.28 -0.48
CA SER A 98 6.26 -20.72 0.85
C SER A 98 4.75 -20.81 0.97
N VAL A 99 4.22 -22.02 0.85
CA VAL A 99 2.79 -22.34 1.07
C VAL A 99 2.34 -21.99 2.51
N LYS A 100 3.29 -21.69 3.41
CA LYS A 100 3.04 -21.35 4.80
C LYS A 100 2.33 -20.00 4.98
N TYR A 101 2.49 -19.09 4.02
CA TYR A 101 1.91 -17.75 4.08
C TYR A 101 0.99 -17.56 2.88
N ASN A 102 -0.21 -17.00 3.12
CA ASN A 102 -1.16 -16.65 2.06
C ASN A 102 -0.71 -15.38 1.30
N LEU A 103 0.53 -15.38 0.81
CA LEU A 103 1.13 -14.29 0.03
C LEU A 103 1.28 -14.75 -1.42
N SER A 104 1.05 -13.85 -2.36
CA SER A 104 1.33 -14.15 -3.77
C SER A 104 2.84 -14.15 -4.01
N GLN A 105 3.28 -14.92 -5.00
CA GLN A 105 4.70 -14.99 -5.39
C GLN A 105 5.29 -13.60 -5.66
N HIS A 106 4.55 -12.76 -6.39
CA HIS A 106 4.97 -11.39 -6.67
C HIS A 106 5.23 -10.54 -5.41
N VAL A 107 4.44 -10.71 -4.34
CA VAL A 107 4.70 -9.99 -3.08
C VAL A 107 5.96 -10.52 -2.40
N LEU A 108 6.20 -11.83 -2.45
CA LEU A 108 7.43 -12.43 -1.93
C LEU A 108 8.66 -11.94 -2.69
N ASP A 109 8.56 -11.84 -4.01
CA ASP A 109 9.64 -11.34 -4.86
C ASP A 109 9.97 -9.88 -4.53
N ILE A 110 8.95 -9.01 -4.41
CA ILE A 110 9.15 -7.61 -3.99
C ILE A 110 9.85 -7.54 -2.64
N LEU A 111 9.36 -8.26 -1.62
CA LEU A 111 9.95 -8.24 -0.28
C LEU A 111 11.41 -8.74 -0.28
N THR A 112 11.68 -9.78 -1.05
CA THR A 112 13.03 -10.35 -1.20
C THR A 112 13.97 -9.38 -1.91
N ALA A 113 13.50 -8.71 -2.97
CA ALA A 113 14.26 -7.68 -3.66
C ALA A 113 14.66 -6.54 -2.71
N TYR A 114 13.76 -6.07 -1.84
CA TYR A 114 14.11 -5.05 -0.85
C TYR A 114 15.10 -5.55 0.21
N LEU A 115 15.02 -6.83 0.62
CA LEU A 115 16.01 -7.42 1.52
C LEU A 115 17.40 -7.45 0.88
N PHE A 116 17.50 -7.86 -0.39
CA PHE A 116 18.77 -7.84 -1.13
C PHE A 116 19.28 -6.42 -1.34
N LEU A 117 18.41 -5.50 -1.77
CA LEU A 117 18.76 -4.09 -1.96
C LEU A 117 19.41 -3.49 -0.70
N HIS A 118 18.84 -3.75 0.47
CA HIS A 118 19.29 -3.16 1.72
C HIS A 118 20.33 -4.00 2.49
N TYR A 119 20.68 -5.19 2.03
CA TYR A 119 21.66 -6.07 2.68
C TYR A 119 22.99 -5.36 3.00
N PRO A 120 23.65 -4.63 2.06
CA PRO A 120 24.93 -3.98 2.37
C PRO A 120 24.83 -2.98 3.51
N LEU A 121 23.72 -2.23 3.57
CA LEU A 121 23.47 -1.25 4.63
C LEU A 121 23.24 -1.95 5.97
N MET A 122 22.40 -2.98 6.00
CA MET A 122 22.13 -3.75 7.22
C MET A 122 23.41 -4.40 7.76
N ASN A 123 24.24 -4.97 6.86
CA ASN A 123 25.51 -5.58 7.22
C ASN A 123 26.52 -4.56 7.78
N LYS A 124 26.60 -3.36 7.17
CA LYS A 124 27.45 -2.27 7.67
C LYS A 124 27.01 -1.75 9.05
N LEU A 125 25.70 -1.70 9.30
CA LEU A 125 25.16 -1.21 10.56
C LEU A 125 25.35 -2.23 11.70
N GLN A 126 25.09 -3.51 11.42
CA GLN A 126 25.21 -4.58 12.40
C GLN A 126 25.40 -5.93 11.70
N ALA A 127 26.65 -6.30 11.43
CA ALA A 127 27.00 -7.56 10.75
C ALA A 127 26.45 -8.80 11.47
N ASP A 128 26.53 -8.83 12.80
CA ASP A 128 25.99 -9.93 13.62
C ASP A 128 24.48 -9.84 13.86
N GLY A 129 23.79 -8.91 13.19
CA GLY A 129 22.36 -8.69 13.33
C GLY A 129 21.56 -9.92 12.91
N GLN A 130 20.44 -10.16 13.59
CA GLN A 130 19.60 -11.34 13.32
C GLN A 130 19.12 -11.41 11.85
N VAL A 131 18.83 -10.25 11.25
CA VAL A 131 18.39 -10.17 9.85
C VAL A 131 19.51 -10.56 8.89
N VAL A 132 20.72 -10.01 9.09
CA VAL A 132 21.92 -10.31 8.28
C VAL A 132 22.23 -11.80 8.34
N ARG A 133 22.32 -12.36 9.57
CA ARG A 133 22.57 -13.79 9.77
C ARG A 133 21.53 -14.69 9.11
N ARG A 134 20.24 -14.33 9.19
CA ARG A 134 19.17 -15.11 8.55
C ARG A 134 19.25 -15.05 7.03
N LEU A 135 19.57 -13.89 6.48
CA LEU A 135 19.70 -13.71 5.03
C LEU A 135 20.90 -14.50 4.48
N GLU A 136 22.05 -14.41 5.14
CA GLU A 136 23.25 -15.18 4.76
C GLU A 136 23.06 -16.69 4.92
N SER A 137 22.39 -17.12 5.99
CA SER A 137 22.04 -18.54 6.17
C SER A 137 21.08 -19.03 5.09
N ALA A 138 20.10 -18.20 4.70
CA ALA A 138 19.17 -18.53 3.63
C ALA A 138 19.88 -18.61 2.28
N ALA A 139 20.79 -17.67 1.98
CA ALA A 139 21.61 -17.70 0.78
C ALA A 139 22.50 -18.95 0.72
N ALA A 140 23.14 -19.31 1.83
CA ALA A 140 23.96 -20.52 1.91
C ALA A 140 23.16 -21.82 1.65
N ASN A 141 21.86 -21.86 2.00
CA ASN A 141 21.01 -23.02 1.72
C ASN A 141 20.71 -23.21 0.22
N VAL A 142 20.83 -22.16 -0.58
CA VAL A 142 20.76 -22.19 -2.05
C VAL A 142 22.14 -22.01 -2.67
N GLU A 143 23.20 -22.35 -1.91
CA GLU A 143 24.61 -22.31 -2.35
C GLU A 143 25.09 -20.93 -2.82
N ALA A 144 24.36 -19.86 -2.50
CA ALA A 144 24.71 -18.49 -2.83
C ALA A 144 25.66 -17.89 -1.78
N SER A 145 26.66 -17.16 -2.27
CA SER A 145 27.70 -16.51 -1.50
C SER A 145 27.31 -15.09 -1.06
N VAL A 146 28.01 -14.56 -0.05
CA VAL A 146 27.92 -13.15 0.34
C VAL A 146 28.28 -12.21 -0.82
N THR A 147 29.22 -12.62 -1.67
CA THR A 147 29.59 -11.86 -2.88
C THR A 147 28.45 -11.77 -3.88
N GLU A 148 27.65 -12.84 -4.04
CA GLU A 148 26.45 -12.80 -4.88
C GLU A 148 25.37 -11.92 -4.29
N LEU A 149 25.15 -11.93 -2.97
CA LEU A 149 24.22 -11.00 -2.32
C LEU A 149 24.59 -9.52 -2.58
N LEU A 150 25.88 -9.19 -2.53
CA LEU A 150 26.37 -7.85 -2.85
C LEU A 150 26.21 -7.51 -4.34
N ALA A 151 26.43 -8.50 -5.23
CA ALA A 151 26.21 -8.35 -6.66
C ALA A 151 24.73 -8.12 -6.98
N TRP A 152 23.82 -8.88 -6.38
CA TRP A 152 22.37 -8.72 -6.54
C TRP A 152 21.90 -7.37 -6.02
N SER A 153 22.40 -6.92 -4.86
CA SER A 153 22.13 -5.57 -4.35
C SER A 153 22.56 -4.49 -5.35
N SER A 154 23.77 -4.61 -5.89
CA SER A 154 24.31 -3.66 -6.88
C SER A 154 23.48 -3.64 -8.16
N HIS A 155 23.08 -4.82 -8.65
CA HIS A 155 22.21 -4.96 -9.82
C HIS A 155 20.84 -4.30 -9.59
N LEU A 156 20.25 -4.51 -8.41
CA LEU A 156 18.98 -3.91 -8.03
C LEU A 156 19.03 -2.37 -7.94
N VAL A 157 20.13 -1.79 -7.47
CA VAL A 157 20.35 -0.33 -7.49
C VAL A 157 20.33 0.20 -8.93
N VAL A 158 20.97 -0.52 -9.86
CA VAL A 158 20.96 -0.16 -11.29
C VAL A 158 19.55 -0.28 -11.87
N CYS A 159 18.85 -1.38 -11.59
CA CYS A 159 17.47 -1.57 -12.02
C CYS A 159 16.57 -0.43 -11.52
N GLN A 160 16.72 -0.02 -10.25
CA GLN A 160 15.95 1.08 -9.67
C GLN A 160 16.21 2.41 -10.39
N ALA A 161 17.46 2.69 -10.77
CA ALA A 161 17.84 3.91 -11.50
C ALA A 161 17.39 3.89 -12.96
N MET A 162 17.22 2.70 -13.56
CA MET A 162 16.78 2.53 -14.95
C MET A 162 15.26 2.58 -15.12
N ILE A 163 14.47 2.56 -14.04
CA ILE A 163 13.03 2.75 -14.11
C ILE A 163 12.78 4.17 -14.63
N PRO A 164 12.33 4.36 -15.88
CA PRO A 164 12.01 5.67 -16.38
C PRO A 164 10.87 6.24 -15.52
N GLU A 165 10.93 7.55 -15.24
CA GLU A 165 9.77 8.34 -14.84
C GLU A 165 8.74 8.32 -16.00
N THR A 166 8.10 7.17 -16.26
CA THR A 166 6.95 7.11 -17.15
C THR A 166 5.78 7.77 -16.41
N SER A 167 5.77 9.10 -16.49
CA SER A 167 4.53 9.86 -16.55
C SER A 167 3.77 9.43 -17.81
N GLN A 168 3.16 8.25 -17.75
CA GLN A 168 1.97 7.98 -18.53
C GLN A 168 0.80 8.07 -17.57
N GLU A 169 0.31 9.30 -17.43
CA GLU A 169 -1.12 9.51 -17.41
C GLU A 169 -1.70 8.64 -18.53
N GLN A 170 -2.32 7.52 -18.15
CA GLN A 170 -3.15 6.76 -19.06
C GLN A 170 -4.31 7.68 -19.46
N THR A 171 -4.09 8.48 -20.50
CA THR A 171 -5.14 9.00 -21.35
C THR A 171 -5.88 7.77 -21.87
N THR A 172 -7.01 7.46 -21.22
CA THR A 172 -7.94 6.45 -21.68
C THR A 172 -8.41 6.83 -23.07
N THR A 173 -7.83 6.24 -24.10
CA THR A 173 -8.49 6.13 -25.39
C THR A 173 -9.67 5.16 -25.24
N PRO A 174 -10.83 5.47 -25.85
CA PRO A 174 -12.07 4.75 -25.58
C PRO A 174 -12.02 3.40 -26.29
N ILE A 175 -11.73 2.34 -25.55
CA ILE A 175 -11.97 0.97 -26.02
C ILE A 175 -13.43 0.66 -25.68
N THR A 176 -14.25 0.65 -26.73
CA THR A 176 -15.64 0.22 -26.75
C THR A 176 -15.73 -1.29 -26.47
N GLU A 177 -15.44 -1.69 -25.23
CA GLU A 177 -15.86 -2.98 -24.72
C GLU A 177 -16.61 -2.71 -23.43
N GLN A 178 -17.90 -3.02 -23.45
CA GLN A 178 -18.82 -2.82 -22.34
C GLN A 178 -18.45 -3.81 -21.21
N SER A 179 -17.40 -3.44 -20.47
CA SER A 179 -16.84 -4.18 -19.34
C SER A 179 -17.96 -4.55 -18.37
N ASN A 180 -17.85 -5.73 -17.75
CA ASN A 180 -18.77 -6.18 -16.71
C ASN A 180 -18.94 -5.15 -15.59
N GLN A 181 -17.95 -4.27 -15.40
CA GLN A 181 -18.00 -3.14 -14.49
C GLN A 181 -19.05 -2.08 -14.89
N SER A 182 -19.20 -1.79 -16.19
CA SER A 182 -20.23 -0.87 -16.69
C SER A 182 -21.64 -1.41 -16.44
N LYS A 183 -21.85 -2.73 -16.60
CA LYS A 183 -23.14 -3.38 -16.32
C LYS A 183 -23.53 -3.28 -14.85
N ILE A 184 -22.55 -3.41 -13.95
CA ILE A 184 -22.77 -3.26 -12.50
C ILE A 184 -23.12 -1.81 -12.15
N ILE A 185 -22.42 -0.85 -12.74
CA ILE A 185 -22.68 0.59 -12.53
C ILE A 185 -24.09 0.96 -13.04
N ASP A 186 -24.48 0.48 -14.21
CA ASP A 186 -25.81 0.77 -14.79
C ASP A 186 -26.93 0.14 -13.97
N HIS A 187 -26.73 -1.09 -13.47
CA HIS A 187 -27.68 -1.74 -12.58
C HIS A 187 -27.85 -0.97 -11.26
N GLN A 188 -26.75 -0.55 -10.65
CA GLN A 188 -26.78 0.24 -9.41
C GLN A 188 -27.46 1.60 -9.61
N ARG A 189 -27.23 2.25 -10.75
CA ARG A 189 -27.90 3.51 -11.12
C ARG A 189 -29.41 3.34 -11.22
N SER A 190 -29.86 2.27 -11.88
CA SER A 190 -31.28 1.92 -12.00
C SER A 190 -31.94 1.68 -10.63
N VAL A 191 -31.25 0.99 -9.72
CA VAL A 191 -31.77 0.76 -8.35
C VAL A 191 -31.91 2.07 -7.57
N ILE A 192 -30.96 3.00 -7.71
CA ILE A 192 -31.03 4.32 -7.06
C ILE A 192 -32.21 5.14 -7.59
N ASP A 193 -32.42 5.15 -8.90
CA ASP A 193 -33.54 5.88 -9.52
C ASP A 193 -34.89 5.31 -9.06
N GLN A 194 -35.01 3.98 -8.94
CA GLN A 194 -36.20 3.33 -8.40
C GLN A 194 -36.47 3.70 -6.94
N LEU A 195 -35.44 3.70 -6.09
CA LEU A 195 -35.54 4.11 -4.69
C LEU A 195 -35.96 5.57 -4.56
N MET A 196 -35.37 6.46 -5.36
CA MET A 196 -35.70 7.88 -5.38
C MET A 196 -37.16 8.11 -5.83
N GLY A 197 -37.60 7.40 -6.86
CA GLY A 197 -39.00 7.42 -7.31
C GLY A 197 -39.97 6.81 -6.30
N HIS A 198 -39.53 5.90 -5.43
CA HIS A 198 -40.36 5.35 -4.36
C HIS A 198 -40.49 6.35 -3.20
N ILE A 199 -39.39 6.98 -2.79
CA ILE A 199 -39.37 8.01 -1.74
C ILE A 199 -40.27 9.18 -2.13
N LYS A 200 -40.18 9.66 -3.37
CA LYS A 200 -41.01 10.77 -3.86
C LYS A 200 -42.51 10.45 -3.81
N ARG A 201 -42.89 9.22 -4.15
CA ARG A 201 -44.29 8.75 -4.11
C ARG A 201 -44.80 8.56 -2.68
N GLU A 202 -43.95 8.14 -1.75
CA GLU A 202 -44.31 8.07 -0.33
C GLU A 202 -44.48 9.48 0.27
N ASP A 203 -43.63 10.44 -0.12
CA ASP A 203 -43.72 11.84 0.32
C ASP A 203 -45.03 12.50 -0.17
N GLU A 204 -45.35 12.34 -1.46
CA GLU A 204 -46.62 12.80 -2.06
C GLU A 204 -47.87 12.14 -1.42
N ARG A 205 -47.70 10.97 -0.78
CA ARG A 205 -48.78 10.25 -0.08
C ARG A 205 -48.87 10.59 1.41
N MET A 206 -47.85 11.24 1.97
CA MET A 206 -47.88 11.75 3.35
C MET A 206 -48.40 13.19 3.44
N ASP A 207 -48.34 13.94 2.33
CA ASP A 207 -48.83 15.33 2.24
C ASP A 207 -50.33 15.44 1.84
N ASN A 208 -51.06 14.32 1.80
CA ASN A 208 -52.48 14.23 1.41
C ASN A 208 -53.28 13.45 2.47
#